data_AF-A0A368E0F4-F1
#
_entry.id   AF-A0A368E0F4-F1
#
_cell.length_a   1.000
_cell.length_b   1.000
_cell.length_c   1.000
_cell.angle_alpha   90.00
_cell.angle_beta   90.00
_cell.angle_gamma   90.00
#
_symmetry.space_group_name_H-M   'P 1'
#
loop_
_entity.id
_entity.type
_entity.pdbx_description
1 polymer ?
#
loop_
_entity_poly.entity_id
_entity_poly.type
_entity_poly.pdbx_seq_one_letter_code
_entity_poly.pdbx_strand_id
1 'polypeptide(L)'
;MKTAFIGLGVMGGPMASHLSKAGYEVNVYNRTHEKAERHVDDNGGTLCETPAIAAANADIVFACVGNDDDVRSVTSGDEGAFATMKAGSIFVDHTTTSAELAIECATHAKNKGIEFLDAPVSGGEAGAVNGALTIMIGGAEEAYNAIAPVIDCYAKMHKLMGPCGAGQKTKMVNQIAIAGLVQGLSEAINFAQHADLNAEDVVEVISKGAAQSWQMENRYKTMIAGEFDFGFAVNWMRKDLTICFEEADRNGAALPVARLVDGFYEEVQALGGQRWDTSSLIEVVRANSKK
;
A
#
# COMPACT_ATOMS: atom_id res chain seq x y z
N MET A 1 16.49 19.62 5.16
CA MET A 1 16.01 18.48 5.99
C MET A 1 16.51 17.23 5.31
N LYS A 2 17.13 16.33 6.06
CA LYS A 2 17.68 15.10 5.52
C LYS A 2 16.67 13.97 5.72
N THR A 3 16.35 13.26 4.65
CA THR A 3 15.45 12.13 4.67
C THR A 3 16.14 10.85 4.21
N ALA A 4 15.54 9.72 4.54
CA ALA A 4 15.92 8.45 3.95
C ALA A 4 14.68 7.71 3.43
N PHE A 5 14.83 6.92 2.37
CA PHE A 5 13.78 6.06 1.85
C PHE A 5 14.28 4.63 1.69
N ILE A 6 13.63 3.70 2.40
CA ILE A 6 13.97 2.28 2.43
C ILE A 6 12.89 1.49 1.68
N GLY A 7 13.28 0.85 0.58
CA GLY A 7 12.38 0.11 -0.30
C GLY A 7 11.94 0.96 -1.48
N LEU A 8 12.45 0.62 -2.66
CA LEU A 8 12.23 1.34 -3.92
C LEU A 8 11.44 0.46 -4.90
N GLY A 9 10.37 -0.15 -4.40
CA GLY A 9 9.42 -0.90 -5.23
C GLY A 9 8.55 0.04 -6.08
N VAL A 10 7.50 -0.53 -6.69
CA VAL A 10 6.53 0.21 -7.52
C VAL A 10 5.83 1.35 -6.76
N MET A 11 5.72 1.24 -5.44
CA MET A 11 5.20 2.30 -4.57
C MET A 11 6.32 3.22 -4.06
N GLY A 12 7.37 2.64 -3.47
CA GLY A 12 8.44 3.37 -2.79
C GLY A 12 9.29 4.25 -3.71
N GLY A 13 9.62 3.77 -4.91
CA GLY A 13 10.46 4.52 -5.86
C GLY A 13 9.87 5.88 -6.25
N PRO A 14 8.59 5.94 -6.69
CA PRO A 14 7.92 7.20 -6.97
C PRO A 14 7.81 8.13 -5.76
N MET A 15 7.51 7.60 -4.55
CA MET A 15 7.45 8.42 -3.32
C MET A 15 8.81 9.07 -3.01
N ALA A 16 9.90 8.31 -3.12
CA ALA A 16 11.26 8.85 -2.98
C ALA A 16 11.58 9.92 -4.05
N SER A 17 11.10 9.74 -5.29
CA SER A 17 11.31 10.71 -6.38
C SER A 17 10.65 12.05 -6.08
N HIS A 18 9.44 12.04 -5.51
CA HIS A 18 8.75 13.26 -5.09
C HIS A 18 9.50 13.99 -3.97
N LEU A 19 10.08 13.26 -3.01
CA LEU A 19 10.94 13.86 -1.98
C LEU A 19 12.15 14.58 -2.61
N SER A 20 12.85 13.92 -3.55
CA SER A 20 13.98 14.54 -4.25
C SER A 20 13.57 15.78 -5.04
N LYS A 21 12.43 15.72 -5.76
CA LYS A 21 11.88 16.85 -6.52
C LYS A 21 11.44 18.03 -5.65
N ALA A 22 10.99 17.75 -4.43
CA ALA A 22 10.65 18.77 -3.44
C ALA A 22 11.90 19.42 -2.80
N GLY A 23 13.10 18.97 -3.15
CA GLY A 23 14.38 19.54 -2.69
C GLY A 23 14.88 18.97 -1.37
N TYR A 24 14.34 17.84 -0.90
CA TYR A 24 14.88 17.13 0.26
C TYR A 24 16.16 16.37 -0.09
N GLU A 25 17.09 16.26 0.86
CA GLU A 25 18.25 15.37 0.71
C GLU A 25 17.82 13.94 0.99
N VAL A 26 17.81 13.05 -0.01
CA VAL A 26 17.29 11.69 0.13
C VAL A 26 18.42 10.66 0.08
N ASN A 27 18.66 9.99 1.20
CA ASN A 27 19.40 8.73 1.22
C ASN A 27 18.47 7.58 0.80
N VAL A 28 18.91 6.68 -0.06
CA VAL A 28 18.06 5.57 -0.51
C VAL A 28 18.72 4.21 -0.30
N TYR A 29 17.90 3.24 0.07
CA TYR A 29 18.29 1.83 0.15
C TYR A 29 17.21 0.95 -0.47
N ASN A 30 17.63 -0.09 -1.18
CA ASN A 30 16.74 -1.17 -1.59
C ASN A 30 17.51 -2.49 -1.64
N ARG A 31 16.88 -3.59 -1.16
CA ARG A 31 17.49 -4.93 -1.16
C ARG A 31 18.02 -5.37 -2.54
N THR A 32 17.31 -5.01 -3.60
CA THR A 32 17.81 -5.13 -4.98
C THR A 32 18.57 -3.85 -5.33
N HIS A 33 19.90 -3.92 -5.27
CA HIS A 33 20.80 -2.77 -5.42
C HIS A 33 20.56 -1.94 -6.70
N GLU A 34 20.33 -2.61 -7.84
CA GLU A 34 20.06 -1.99 -9.14
C GLU A 34 18.84 -1.02 -9.14
N LYS A 35 17.91 -1.17 -8.18
CA LYS A 35 16.80 -0.22 -8.04
C LYS A 35 17.24 1.09 -7.38
N ALA A 36 18.17 1.01 -6.43
CA ALA A 36 18.73 2.20 -5.78
C ALA A 36 19.67 2.96 -6.71
N GLU A 37 20.49 2.26 -7.49
CA GLU A 37 21.37 2.88 -8.50
C GLU A 37 20.54 3.68 -9.51
N ARG A 38 19.56 3.02 -10.14
CA ARG A 38 18.65 3.68 -11.09
C ARG A 38 17.91 4.86 -10.48
N HIS A 39 17.48 4.76 -9.22
CA HIS A 39 16.82 5.88 -8.55
C HIS A 39 17.74 7.10 -8.47
N VAL A 40 18.99 6.90 -8.07
CA VAL A 40 19.99 7.96 -7.94
C VAL A 40 20.36 8.55 -9.31
N ASP A 41 20.49 7.72 -10.33
CA ASP A 41 20.74 8.19 -11.71
C ASP A 41 19.60 9.09 -12.21
N ASP A 42 18.35 8.72 -11.92
CA ASP A 42 17.16 9.42 -12.41
C ASP A 42 16.80 10.66 -11.58
N ASN A 43 17.06 10.66 -10.27
CA ASN A 43 16.51 11.65 -9.33
C ASN A 43 17.56 12.30 -8.41
N GLY A 44 18.82 11.85 -8.46
CA GLY A 44 19.84 12.20 -7.47
C GLY A 44 19.61 11.52 -6.12
N GLY A 45 20.28 12.03 -5.09
CA GLY A 45 20.30 11.43 -3.75
C GLY A 45 21.56 10.62 -3.49
N THR A 46 21.56 9.85 -2.39
CA THR A 46 22.73 9.05 -1.97
C THR A 46 22.34 7.59 -1.81
N LEU A 47 22.92 6.72 -2.62
CA LEU A 47 22.80 5.28 -2.45
C LEU A 47 23.48 4.83 -1.16
N CYS A 48 22.80 3.98 -0.40
CA CYS A 48 23.31 3.39 0.84
C CYS A 48 23.21 1.87 0.79
N GLU A 49 24.19 1.16 1.37
CA GLU A 49 24.29 -0.31 1.34
C GLU A 49 23.32 -1.00 2.31
N THR A 50 22.88 -0.31 3.37
CA THR A 50 22.02 -0.89 4.40
C THR A 50 20.97 0.12 4.89
N PRO A 51 19.84 -0.34 5.48
CA PRO A 51 18.87 0.52 6.14
C PRO A 51 19.50 1.41 7.23
N ALA A 52 20.40 0.84 8.03
CA ALA A 52 21.16 1.57 9.05
C ALA A 52 21.99 2.71 8.44
N ILE A 53 22.71 2.48 7.33
CA ILE A 53 23.50 3.54 6.68
C ILE A 53 22.58 4.61 6.09
N ALA A 54 21.47 4.21 5.46
CA ALA A 54 20.51 5.15 4.89
C ALA A 54 19.91 6.07 5.96
N ALA A 55 19.52 5.50 7.10
CA ALA A 55 18.90 6.22 8.21
C ALA A 55 19.87 7.11 9.01
N ALA A 56 21.19 6.93 8.84
CA ALA A 56 22.18 7.67 9.59
C ALA A 56 22.09 9.18 9.34
N ASN A 57 21.83 9.94 10.41
CA ASN A 57 21.63 11.40 10.39
C ASN A 57 20.37 11.90 9.66
N ALA A 58 19.45 11.03 9.25
CA ALA A 58 18.17 11.47 8.72
C ALA A 58 17.27 12.04 9.84
N ASP A 59 16.56 13.12 9.52
CA ASP A 59 15.51 13.70 10.38
C ASP A 59 14.25 12.83 10.30
N ILE A 60 13.93 12.35 9.10
CA ILE A 60 12.78 11.46 8.82
C ILE A 60 13.23 10.29 7.95
N VAL A 61 12.87 9.08 8.35
CA VAL A 61 13.12 7.85 7.59
C VAL A 61 11.79 7.27 7.14
N PHE A 62 11.63 7.07 5.84
CA PHE A 62 10.46 6.44 5.24
C PHE A 62 10.77 5.00 4.85
N ALA A 63 9.80 4.11 4.95
CA ALA A 63 9.89 2.75 4.44
C ALA A 63 8.65 2.34 3.65
N CYS A 64 8.84 1.56 2.58
CA CYS A 64 7.75 0.90 1.87
C CYS A 64 8.26 -0.43 1.30
N VAL A 65 8.06 -1.50 2.07
CA VAL A 65 8.61 -2.84 1.79
C VAL A 65 7.48 -3.87 1.60
N GLY A 66 7.76 -5.17 1.68
CA GLY A 66 6.82 -6.21 1.24
C GLY A 66 5.81 -6.66 2.31
N ASN A 67 6.28 -6.98 3.51
CA ASN A 67 5.49 -7.58 4.57
C ASN A 67 6.07 -7.29 5.97
N ASP A 68 5.46 -7.89 7.00
CA ASP A 68 5.84 -7.70 8.40
C ASP A 68 7.31 -8.05 8.68
N ASP A 69 7.83 -9.14 8.11
CA ASP A 69 9.21 -9.56 8.31
C ASP A 69 10.21 -8.64 7.61
N ASP A 70 9.86 -8.14 6.41
CA ASP A 70 10.66 -7.13 5.73
C ASP A 70 10.73 -5.84 6.58
N VAL A 71 9.62 -5.40 7.20
CA VAL A 71 9.61 -4.23 8.09
C VAL A 71 10.47 -4.48 9.33
N ARG A 72 10.39 -5.65 9.98
CA ARG A 72 11.29 -6.00 11.10
C ARG A 72 12.76 -5.95 10.67
N SER A 73 13.08 -6.52 9.51
CA SER A 73 14.44 -6.56 8.96
C SER A 73 15.00 -5.15 8.76
N VAL A 74 14.24 -4.24 8.16
CA VAL A 74 14.73 -2.88 7.86
C VAL A 74 14.64 -1.91 9.04
N THR A 75 13.92 -2.25 10.11
CA THR A 75 13.79 -1.41 11.31
C THR A 75 14.70 -1.89 12.45
N SER A 76 14.39 -3.06 13.01
CA SER A 76 14.98 -3.58 14.25
C SER A 76 15.98 -4.71 14.02
N GLY A 77 16.18 -5.13 12.76
CA GLY A 77 17.22 -6.11 12.40
C GLY A 77 18.63 -5.59 12.66
N ASP A 78 19.62 -6.47 12.52
CA ASP A 78 21.03 -6.17 12.84
C ASP A 78 21.58 -4.94 12.10
N GLU A 79 21.16 -4.76 10.83
CA GLU A 79 21.48 -3.59 10.00
C GLU A 79 20.26 -2.69 9.75
N GLY A 80 19.27 -2.76 10.64
CA GLY A 80 18.03 -2.00 10.58
C GLY A 80 18.22 -0.50 10.92
N ALA A 81 17.31 0.33 10.43
CA ALA A 81 17.34 1.78 10.59
C ALA A 81 17.44 2.23 12.06
N PHE A 82 16.75 1.55 12.98
CA PHE A 82 16.76 1.93 14.40
C PHE A 82 18.14 1.82 15.05
N ALA A 83 19.10 1.13 14.44
CA ALA A 83 20.47 1.04 14.96
C ALA A 83 21.20 2.41 14.93
N THR A 84 20.88 3.29 13.99
CA THR A 84 21.66 4.50 13.67
C THR A 84 20.84 5.79 13.66
N MET A 85 19.51 5.68 13.71
CA MET A 85 18.62 6.83 13.88
C MET A 85 18.90 7.58 15.18
N LYS A 86 18.76 8.91 15.12
CA LYS A 86 18.98 9.80 16.27
C LYS A 86 17.73 9.88 17.13
N ALA A 87 17.90 10.07 18.44
CA ALA A 87 16.79 10.46 19.29
C ALA A 87 16.16 11.77 18.77
N GLY A 88 14.83 11.82 18.73
CA GLY A 88 14.03 12.90 18.15
C GLY A 88 13.77 12.78 16.63
N SER A 89 14.35 11.78 15.95
CA SER A 89 14.00 11.49 14.55
C SER A 89 12.70 10.70 14.44
N ILE A 90 12.11 10.67 13.24
CA ILE A 90 10.82 10.03 12.96
C ILE A 90 10.99 8.93 11.93
N PHE A 91 10.47 7.73 12.21
CA PHE A 91 10.32 6.65 11.24
C PHE A 91 8.87 6.55 10.77
N VAL A 92 8.65 6.52 9.46
CA VAL A 92 7.34 6.47 8.82
C VAL A 92 7.24 5.21 7.96
N ASP A 93 6.44 4.24 8.40
CA ASP A 93 6.22 2.99 7.65
C ASP A 93 4.99 3.10 6.76
N HIS A 94 5.18 3.17 5.45
CA HIS A 94 4.12 3.15 4.45
C HIS A 94 3.71 1.73 4.02
N THR A 95 4.34 0.70 4.58
CA THR A 95 4.03 -0.71 4.29
C THR A 95 2.65 -1.07 4.84
N THR A 96 1.90 -1.91 4.13
CA THR A 96 0.69 -2.51 4.68
C THR A 96 1.07 -3.77 5.47
N THR A 97 0.89 -3.72 6.79
CA THR A 97 1.32 -4.74 7.77
C THR A 97 0.28 -4.92 8.86
N SER A 98 0.52 -5.86 9.78
CA SER A 98 -0.35 -6.01 10.96
C SER A 98 -0.29 -4.79 11.90
N ALA A 99 -1.39 -4.51 12.58
CA ALA A 99 -1.43 -3.47 13.61
C ALA A 99 -0.53 -3.81 14.81
N GLU A 100 -0.37 -5.10 15.12
CA GLU A 100 0.53 -5.58 16.16
C GLU A 100 2.00 -5.28 15.84
N LEU A 101 2.43 -5.50 14.60
CA LEU A 101 3.79 -5.13 14.18
C LEU A 101 4.03 -3.62 14.31
N ALA A 102 3.07 -2.78 13.92
CA ALA A 102 3.21 -1.35 14.08
C ALA A 102 3.47 -0.97 15.55
N ILE A 103 2.71 -1.57 16.47
CA ILE A 103 2.85 -1.35 17.92
C ILE A 103 4.19 -1.91 18.45
N GLU A 104 4.64 -3.07 17.97
CA GLU A 104 5.95 -3.64 18.25
C GLU A 104 7.07 -2.67 17.83
N CYS A 105 7.03 -2.20 16.58
CA CYS A 105 8.01 -1.27 16.03
C CYS A 105 8.04 0.06 16.79
N ALA A 106 6.87 0.61 17.14
CA ALA A 106 6.79 1.81 17.96
C ALA A 106 7.41 1.62 19.35
N THR A 107 7.23 0.45 19.95
CA THR A 107 7.86 0.12 21.24
C THR A 107 9.39 0.09 21.12
N HIS A 108 9.92 -0.56 20.07
CA HIS A 108 11.36 -0.60 19.82
C HIS A 108 11.95 0.78 19.51
N ALA A 109 11.26 1.57 18.68
CA ALA A 109 11.65 2.94 18.34
C ALA A 109 11.71 3.83 19.59
N LYS A 110 10.69 3.76 20.46
CA LYS A 110 10.61 4.55 21.69
C LYS A 110 11.77 4.29 22.65
N ASN A 111 12.24 3.04 22.76
CA ASN A 111 13.40 2.70 23.59
C ASN A 111 14.71 3.39 23.14
N LYS A 112 14.74 3.90 21.91
CA LYS A 112 15.85 4.65 21.31
C LYS A 112 15.56 6.15 21.18
N GLY A 113 14.42 6.61 21.69
CA GLY A 113 13.97 7.99 21.55
C GLY A 113 13.55 8.36 20.13
N ILE A 114 13.15 7.39 19.31
CA ILE A 114 12.67 7.58 17.94
C ILE A 114 11.14 7.56 17.96
N GLU A 115 10.51 8.49 17.24
CA GLU A 115 9.08 8.46 16.99
C GLU A 115 8.76 7.52 15.82
N PHE A 116 7.68 6.74 15.92
CA PHE A 116 7.26 5.82 14.88
C PHE A 116 5.82 6.11 14.47
N LEU A 117 5.59 6.15 13.15
CA LEU A 117 4.28 6.31 12.54
C LEU A 117 4.02 5.14 11.59
N ASP A 118 2.92 4.40 11.80
CA ASP A 118 2.37 3.54 10.76
C ASP A 118 1.51 4.39 9.82
N ALA A 119 1.88 4.46 8.56
CA ALA A 119 1.31 5.36 7.57
C ALA A 119 0.96 4.65 6.24
N PRO A 120 0.26 3.50 6.23
CA PRO A 120 -0.05 2.79 5.00
C PRO A 120 -0.82 3.66 4.00
N VAL A 121 -0.63 3.34 2.71
CA VAL A 121 -1.10 4.18 1.59
C VAL A 121 -2.19 3.51 0.75
N SER A 122 -2.99 4.32 0.04
CA SER A 122 -3.96 3.89 -0.97
C SER A 122 -3.88 4.80 -2.21
N GLY A 123 -4.28 4.28 -3.37
CA GLY A 123 -4.17 4.96 -4.67
C GLY A 123 -3.38 4.17 -5.73
N GLY A 124 -2.71 3.08 -5.33
CA GLY A 124 -1.93 2.23 -6.23
C GLY A 124 -0.71 2.93 -6.83
N GLU A 125 -0.06 2.26 -7.78
CA GLU A 125 1.13 2.79 -8.47
C GLU A 125 0.83 4.13 -9.16
N ALA A 126 -0.32 4.25 -9.83
CA ALA A 126 -0.74 5.50 -10.46
C ALA A 126 -0.83 6.65 -9.45
N GLY A 127 -1.34 6.40 -8.23
CA GLY A 127 -1.34 7.39 -7.16
C GLY A 127 0.08 7.77 -6.71
N ALA A 128 0.98 6.81 -6.59
CA ALA A 128 2.37 7.06 -6.20
C ALA A 128 3.13 7.88 -7.25
N VAL A 129 3.02 7.51 -8.53
CA VAL A 129 3.63 8.22 -9.65
C VAL A 129 3.13 9.66 -9.75
N ASN A 130 1.81 9.88 -9.59
CA ASN A 130 1.20 11.20 -9.70
C ASN A 130 1.25 12.04 -8.43
N GLY A 131 1.85 11.54 -7.34
CA GLY A 131 1.91 12.25 -6.06
C GLY A 131 0.53 12.48 -5.45
N ALA A 132 -0.37 11.52 -5.64
CA ALA A 132 -1.78 11.63 -5.32
C ALA A 132 -2.27 10.51 -4.37
N LEU A 133 -1.38 10.02 -3.50
CA LEU A 133 -1.72 8.97 -2.54
C LEU A 133 -2.65 9.48 -1.44
N THR A 134 -3.43 8.57 -0.88
CA THR A 134 -4.12 8.75 0.40
C THR A 134 -3.32 8.04 1.48
N ILE A 135 -2.96 8.72 2.56
CA ILE A 135 -2.11 8.19 3.63
C ILE A 135 -2.89 8.15 4.96
N MET A 136 -2.94 6.97 5.58
CA MET A 136 -3.69 6.72 6.81
C MET A 136 -2.69 6.57 7.96
N ILE A 137 -2.63 7.55 8.87
CA ILE A 137 -1.50 7.67 9.81
C ILE A 137 -1.93 7.30 11.23
N GLY A 138 -1.19 6.41 11.88
CA GLY A 138 -1.26 6.14 13.31
C GLY A 138 0.02 6.59 14.01
N GLY A 139 -0.11 7.20 15.18
CA GLY A 139 1.03 7.60 16.01
C GLY A 139 0.80 8.88 16.81
N ALA A 140 1.88 9.55 17.21
CA ALA A 140 1.82 10.80 17.97
C ALA A 140 1.43 11.99 17.08
N GLU A 141 0.64 12.91 17.61
CA GLU A 141 0.17 14.10 16.89
C GLU A 141 1.33 15.04 16.53
N GLU A 142 2.31 15.18 17.41
CA GLU A 142 3.50 15.99 17.19
C GLU A 142 4.35 15.46 16.03
N ALA A 143 4.54 14.13 15.97
CA ALA A 143 5.25 13.48 14.89
C ALA A 143 4.49 13.60 13.56
N TYR A 144 3.17 13.43 13.58
CA TYR A 144 2.32 13.67 12.41
C TYR A 144 2.45 15.11 11.89
N ASN A 145 2.35 16.11 12.76
CA ASN A 145 2.48 17.52 12.38
C ASN A 145 3.85 17.84 11.78
N ALA A 146 4.91 17.18 12.24
CA ALA A 146 6.25 17.34 11.69
C ALA A 146 6.41 16.73 10.28
N ILE A 147 5.78 15.58 10.01
CA ILE A 147 5.89 14.91 8.71
C ILE A 147 4.89 15.42 7.66
N ALA A 148 3.75 15.99 8.08
CA ALA A 148 2.68 16.46 7.20
C ALA A 148 3.16 17.31 6.01
N PRO A 149 3.94 18.40 6.20
CA PRO A 149 4.43 19.21 5.09
C PRO A 149 5.43 18.48 4.18
N VAL A 150 6.05 17.40 4.66
CA VAL A 150 7.02 16.61 3.90
C VAL A 150 6.31 15.61 2.98
N ILE A 151 5.26 14.96 3.48
CA ILE A 151 4.50 13.96 2.72
C ILE A 151 3.52 14.58 1.72
N ASP A 152 3.21 15.89 1.84
CA ASP A 152 2.39 16.64 0.89
C ASP A 152 2.91 16.56 -0.56
N CYS A 153 4.21 16.32 -0.76
CA CYS A 153 4.77 16.21 -2.11
C CYS A 153 4.35 14.92 -2.86
N TYR A 154 3.83 13.90 -2.16
CA TYR A 154 3.33 12.67 -2.77
C TYR A 154 1.92 12.25 -2.30
N ALA A 155 1.28 13.07 -1.46
CA ALA A 155 -0.04 12.81 -0.91
C ALA A 155 -1.06 13.83 -1.43
N LYS A 156 -2.21 13.32 -1.90
CA LYS A 156 -3.41 14.13 -2.13
C LYS A 156 -4.23 14.32 -0.85
N MET A 157 -4.17 13.34 0.05
CA MET A 157 -4.87 13.35 1.32
C MET A 157 -4.05 12.59 2.35
N HIS A 158 -3.90 13.13 3.55
CA HIS A 158 -3.38 12.41 4.70
C HIS A 158 -4.13 12.79 5.96
N LYS A 159 -4.19 11.87 6.93
CA LYS A 159 -4.88 12.11 8.19
C LYS A 159 -4.35 11.24 9.30
N LEU A 160 -4.18 11.84 10.48
CA LEU A 160 -3.99 11.12 11.73
C LEU A 160 -5.31 10.45 12.16
N MET A 161 -5.27 9.13 12.27
CA MET A 161 -6.41 8.25 12.57
C MET A 161 -6.47 7.87 14.05
N GLY A 162 -5.39 8.10 14.80
CA GLY A 162 -5.29 7.77 16.21
C GLY A 162 -3.85 7.37 16.60
N PRO A 163 -3.68 6.65 17.72
CA PRO A 163 -2.36 6.16 18.14
C PRO A 163 -1.80 5.13 17.16
N CYS A 164 -0.54 4.74 17.36
CA CYS A 164 0.13 3.73 16.54
C CYS A 164 -0.71 2.44 16.41
N GLY A 165 -0.78 1.91 15.19
CA GLY A 165 -1.64 0.81 14.76
C GLY A 165 -2.99 1.27 14.18
N ALA A 166 -3.43 2.50 14.45
CA ALA A 166 -4.67 3.04 13.88
C ALA A 166 -4.57 3.26 12.36
N GLY A 167 -3.38 3.56 11.83
CA GLY A 167 -3.14 3.67 10.39
C GLY A 167 -3.37 2.32 9.70
N GLN A 168 -2.74 1.25 10.20
CA GLN A 168 -2.95 -0.12 9.70
C GLN A 168 -4.41 -0.57 9.80
N LYS A 169 -5.08 -0.35 10.94
CA LYS A 169 -6.51 -0.70 11.07
C LYS A 169 -7.38 0.07 10.08
N THR A 170 -7.08 1.34 9.83
CA THR A 170 -7.78 2.14 8.81
C THR A 170 -7.53 1.57 7.42
N LYS A 171 -6.30 1.15 7.12
CA LYS A 171 -5.97 0.47 5.86
C LYS A 171 -6.72 -0.85 5.71
N MET A 172 -6.87 -1.65 6.76
CA MET A 172 -7.68 -2.87 6.74
C MET A 172 -9.13 -2.58 6.34
N VAL A 173 -9.75 -1.55 6.93
CA VAL A 173 -11.11 -1.10 6.53
C VAL A 173 -11.16 -0.78 5.03
N ASN A 174 -10.14 -0.09 4.50
CA ASN A 174 -10.04 0.19 3.07
C ASN A 174 -9.94 -1.10 2.23
N GLN A 175 -9.09 -2.07 2.62
CA GLN A 175 -8.92 -3.31 1.85
C GLN A 175 -10.19 -4.17 1.85
N ILE A 176 -10.89 -4.25 2.99
CA ILE A 176 -12.19 -4.93 3.10
C ILE A 176 -13.22 -4.33 2.14
N ALA A 177 -13.31 -2.99 2.09
CA ALA A 177 -14.23 -2.29 1.19
C ALA A 177 -13.86 -2.54 -0.29
N ILE A 178 -12.58 -2.46 -0.64
CA ILE A 178 -12.10 -2.73 -2.00
C ILE A 178 -12.47 -4.14 -2.44
N ALA A 179 -12.27 -5.16 -1.60
CA ALA A 179 -12.58 -6.55 -1.95
C ALA A 179 -14.04 -6.72 -2.40
N GLY A 180 -15.00 -6.17 -1.64
CA GLY A 180 -16.41 -6.22 -2.01
C GLY A 180 -16.73 -5.43 -3.28
N LEU A 181 -16.14 -4.23 -3.45
CA LEU A 181 -16.37 -3.38 -4.62
C LEU A 181 -15.86 -4.01 -5.92
N VAL A 182 -14.67 -4.61 -5.90
CA VAL A 182 -14.09 -5.25 -7.09
C VAL A 182 -14.88 -6.50 -7.48
N GLN A 183 -15.30 -7.31 -6.50
CA GLN A 183 -16.15 -8.47 -6.77
C GLN A 183 -17.50 -8.05 -7.36
N GLY A 184 -18.16 -7.07 -6.75
CA GLY A 184 -19.45 -6.56 -7.24
C GLY A 184 -19.35 -5.99 -8.66
N LEU A 185 -18.26 -5.29 -8.99
CA LEU A 185 -18.00 -4.82 -10.34
C LEU A 185 -17.76 -5.98 -11.33
N SER A 186 -17.04 -7.01 -10.90
CA SER A 186 -16.76 -8.20 -11.72
C SER A 186 -18.04 -8.92 -12.11
N GLU A 187 -18.95 -9.12 -11.16
CA GLU A 187 -20.27 -9.71 -11.40
C GLU A 187 -21.14 -8.83 -12.29
N ALA A 188 -21.15 -7.51 -12.07
CA ALA A 188 -21.94 -6.58 -12.86
C ALA A 188 -21.50 -6.54 -14.33
N ILE A 189 -20.19 -6.49 -14.60
CA ILE A 189 -19.65 -6.51 -15.97
C ILE A 189 -19.99 -7.84 -16.64
N ASN A 190 -19.75 -8.97 -15.96
CA ASN A 190 -20.05 -10.28 -16.51
C ASN A 190 -21.55 -10.44 -16.80
N PHE A 191 -22.43 -9.97 -15.91
CA PHE A 191 -23.87 -9.97 -16.12
C PHE A 191 -24.26 -9.13 -17.34
N ALA A 192 -23.72 -7.91 -17.48
CA ALA A 192 -24.00 -7.05 -18.63
C ALA A 192 -23.62 -7.74 -19.95
N GLN A 193 -22.48 -8.43 -19.99
CA GLN A 193 -22.04 -9.20 -21.16
C GLN A 193 -23.02 -10.36 -21.50
N HIS A 194 -23.55 -11.06 -20.49
CA HIS A 194 -24.55 -12.14 -20.70
C HIS A 194 -25.96 -11.62 -20.97
N ALA A 195 -26.25 -10.37 -20.63
CA ALA A 195 -27.50 -9.69 -20.93
C ALA A 195 -27.50 -9.01 -22.30
N ASP A 196 -26.51 -9.30 -23.16
CA ASP A 196 -26.31 -8.69 -24.48
C ASP A 196 -26.20 -7.16 -24.45
N LEU A 197 -25.71 -6.60 -23.34
CA LEU A 197 -25.46 -5.16 -23.19
C LEU A 197 -24.00 -4.83 -23.54
N ASN A 198 -23.78 -3.61 -24.06
CA ASN A 198 -22.42 -3.07 -24.14
C ASN A 198 -21.93 -2.76 -22.72
N ALA A 199 -20.97 -3.55 -22.23
CA ALA A 199 -20.44 -3.43 -20.88
C ALA A 199 -19.74 -2.08 -20.61
N GLU A 200 -19.11 -1.47 -21.63
CA GLU A 200 -18.51 -0.13 -21.47
C GLU A 200 -19.60 0.92 -21.25
N ASP A 201 -20.60 0.97 -22.14
CA ASP A 201 -21.73 1.92 -22.03
C ASP A 201 -22.46 1.76 -20.68
N VAL A 202 -22.65 0.52 -20.22
CA VAL A 202 -23.26 0.23 -18.91
C VAL A 202 -22.43 0.85 -17.79
N VAL A 203 -21.12 0.62 -17.75
CA VAL A 203 -20.25 1.19 -16.69
C VAL A 203 -20.23 2.71 -16.77
N GLU A 204 -20.15 3.30 -17.96
CA GLU A 204 -20.16 4.76 -18.15
C GLU A 204 -21.41 5.42 -17.56
N VAL A 205 -22.57 4.77 -17.67
CA VAL A 205 -23.83 5.26 -17.11
C VAL A 205 -23.86 5.07 -15.59
N ILE A 206 -23.63 3.85 -15.09
CA ILE A 206 -23.82 3.56 -13.66
C ILE A 206 -22.74 4.19 -12.78
N SER A 207 -21.54 4.46 -13.33
CA SER A 207 -20.47 5.15 -12.60
C SER A 207 -20.81 6.62 -12.29
N LYS A 208 -21.93 7.16 -12.78
CA LYS A 208 -22.42 8.50 -12.43
C LYS A 208 -23.50 8.46 -11.35
N GLY A 209 -23.96 7.27 -10.96
CA GLY A 209 -25.01 7.07 -9.96
C GLY A 209 -24.48 6.54 -8.63
N ALA A 210 -25.38 6.01 -7.81
CA ALA A 210 -25.07 5.51 -6.46
C ALA A 210 -24.13 4.30 -6.43
N ALA A 211 -23.95 3.61 -7.56
CA ALA A 211 -23.03 2.48 -7.69
C ALA A 211 -21.57 2.91 -7.90
N GLN A 212 -21.30 4.21 -8.07
CA GLN A 212 -19.97 4.74 -8.38
C GLN A 212 -18.91 4.23 -7.38
N SER A 213 -17.75 3.86 -7.92
CA SER A 213 -16.57 3.54 -7.13
C SER A 213 -15.31 3.88 -7.92
N TRP A 214 -14.20 4.03 -7.20
CA TRP A 214 -12.89 4.20 -7.83
C TRP A 214 -12.56 3.04 -8.80
N GLN A 215 -12.99 1.81 -8.48
CA GLN A 215 -12.75 0.63 -9.33
C GLN A 215 -13.49 0.76 -10.67
N MET A 216 -14.72 1.27 -10.66
CA MET A 216 -15.46 1.54 -11.90
C MET A 216 -14.77 2.56 -12.79
N GLU A 217 -14.12 3.57 -12.22
CA GLU A 217 -13.44 4.60 -13.03
C GLU A 217 -12.09 4.13 -13.57
N ASN A 218 -11.44 3.18 -12.90
CA ASN A 218 -10.03 2.87 -13.13
C ASN A 218 -9.73 1.43 -13.57
N ARG A 219 -10.71 0.51 -13.56
CA ARG A 219 -10.49 -0.92 -13.85
C ARG A 219 -11.42 -1.53 -14.89
N TYR A 220 -12.58 -0.95 -15.15
CA TYR A 220 -13.59 -1.63 -15.98
C TYR A 220 -13.11 -1.98 -17.39
N LYS A 221 -12.34 -1.10 -18.06
CA LYS A 221 -11.84 -1.34 -19.43
C LYS A 221 -10.91 -2.55 -19.48
N THR A 222 -9.98 -2.64 -18.54
CA THR A 222 -9.03 -3.76 -18.46
C THR A 222 -9.73 -5.06 -18.06
N MET A 223 -10.76 -4.99 -17.20
CA MET A 223 -11.61 -6.14 -16.86
C MET A 223 -12.38 -6.66 -18.08
N ILE A 224 -12.96 -5.77 -18.87
CA ILE A 224 -13.68 -6.11 -20.11
C ILE A 224 -12.71 -6.76 -21.11
N ALA A 225 -11.50 -6.20 -21.26
CA ALA A 225 -10.46 -6.69 -22.17
C ALA A 225 -9.77 -7.99 -21.70
N GLY A 226 -9.85 -8.34 -20.41
CA GLY A 226 -9.13 -9.49 -19.86
C GLY A 226 -7.63 -9.24 -19.67
N GLU A 227 -7.24 -7.99 -19.40
CA GLU A 227 -5.86 -7.58 -19.22
C GLU A 227 -5.60 -7.27 -17.74
N PHE A 228 -4.58 -7.89 -17.15
CA PHE A 228 -4.33 -7.78 -15.70
C PHE A 228 -2.85 -7.67 -15.30
N ASP A 229 -1.91 -7.51 -16.23
CA ASP A 229 -0.47 -7.41 -15.94
C ASP A 229 -0.06 -5.99 -15.52
N PHE A 230 -0.69 -5.48 -14.45
CA PHE A 230 -0.44 -4.16 -13.87
C PHE A 230 -0.96 -4.10 -12.42
N GLY A 231 -0.77 -2.96 -11.77
CA GLY A 231 -1.55 -2.61 -10.57
C GLY A 231 -1.25 -3.46 -9.34
N PHE A 232 -2.29 -3.83 -8.60
CA PHE A 232 -2.16 -4.46 -7.28
C PHE A 232 -2.35 -5.97 -7.38
N ALA A 233 -1.27 -6.73 -7.23
CA ALA A 233 -1.30 -8.18 -7.43
C ALA A 233 -2.19 -8.93 -6.43
N VAL A 234 -2.86 -9.98 -6.88
CA VAL A 234 -3.68 -10.89 -6.05
C VAL A 234 -2.94 -11.41 -4.83
N ASN A 235 -1.66 -11.80 -4.96
CA ASN A 235 -0.85 -12.23 -3.81
C ASN A 235 -0.81 -11.20 -2.68
N TRP A 236 -0.70 -9.91 -3.03
CA TRP A 236 -0.65 -8.84 -2.04
C TRP A 236 -2.02 -8.60 -1.41
N MET A 237 -3.09 -8.67 -2.20
CA MET A 237 -4.45 -8.55 -1.67
C MET A 237 -4.77 -9.67 -0.69
N ARG A 238 -4.45 -10.92 -1.01
CA ARG A 238 -4.67 -12.06 -0.08
C ARG A 238 -3.86 -11.92 1.21
N LYS A 239 -2.61 -11.45 1.11
CA LYS A 239 -1.79 -11.10 2.29
C LYS A 239 -2.48 -10.03 3.14
N ASP A 240 -2.96 -8.94 2.53
CA ASP A 240 -3.67 -7.88 3.24
C ASP A 240 -4.99 -8.38 3.87
N LEU A 241 -5.75 -9.24 3.18
CA LEU A 241 -6.98 -9.82 3.71
C LEU A 241 -6.72 -10.78 4.87
N THR A 242 -5.61 -11.53 4.83
CA THR A 242 -5.18 -12.37 5.96
C THR A 242 -4.96 -11.53 7.22
N ILE A 243 -4.27 -10.39 7.10
CA ILE A 243 -4.10 -9.43 8.20
C ILE A 243 -5.46 -8.92 8.71
N CYS A 244 -6.40 -8.63 7.80
CA CYS A 244 -7.75 -8.22 8.17
C CYS A 244 -8.49 -9.31 8.95
N PHE A 245 -8.35 -10.58 8.55
CA PHE A 245 -9.00 -11.71 9.21
C PHE A 245 -8.44 -11.95 10.61
N GLU A 246 -7.11 -11.89 10.77
CA GLU A 246 -6.47 -12.02 12.08
C GLU A 246 -6.89 -10.89 13.03
N GLU A 247 -6.96 -9.64 12.53
CA GLU A 247 -7.45 -8.51 13.34
C GLU A 247 -8.95 -8.62 13.67
N ALA A 248 -9.76 -9.17 12.76
CA ALA A 248 -11.16 -9.43 12.99
C ALA A 248 -11.38 -10.50 14.06
N ASP A 249 -10.55 -11.56 14.07
CA ASP A 249 -10.60 -12.59 15.10
C ASP A 249 -10.24 -12.01 16.49
N ARG A 250 -9.37 -10.98 16.55
CA ARG A 250 -9.03 -10.25 17.78
C ARG A 250 -10.15 -9.32 18.27
N ASN A 251 -10.77 -8.56 17.36
CA ASN A 251 -11.73 -7.51 17.73
C ASN A 251 -13.21 -7.92 17.64
N GLY A 252 -13.50 -9.12 17.11
CA GLY A 252 -14.84 -9.67 16.98
C GLY A 252 -15.63 -9.20 15.76
N ALA A 253 -15.01 -8.51 14.80
CA ALA A 253 -15.69 -8.07 13.57
C ALA A 253 -16.01 -9.27 12.66
N ALA A 254 -17.23 -9.29 12.11
CA ALA A 254 -17.62 -10.29 11.12
C ALA A 254 -17.24 -9.84 9.71
N LEU A 255 -16.46 -10.65 8.98
CA LEU A 255 -16.00 -10.36 7.62
C LEU A 255 -16.48 -11.41 6.57
N PRO A 256 -17.77 -11.77 6.50
CA PRO A 256 -18.24 -12.87 5.65
C PRO A 256 -18.00 -12.62 4.15
N VAL A 257 -18.25 -11.39 3.68
CA VAL A 257 -18.04 -11.02 2.26
C VAL A 257 -16.56 -11.05 1.91
N ALA A 258 -15.69 -10.48 2.75
CA ALA A 258 -14.25 -10.47 2.48
C ALA A 258 -13.66 -11.90 2.48
N ARG A 259 -14.12 -12.80 3.37
CA ARG A 259 -13.71 -14.22 3.36
C ARG A 259 -14.18 -14.95 2.10
N LEU A 260 -15.39 -14.67 1.62
CA LEU A 260 -15.88 -15.21 0.34
C LEU A 260 -15.00 -14.75 -0.82
N VAL A 261 -14.71 -13.45 -0.90
CA VAL A 261 -13.88 -12.89 -1.97
C VAL A 261 -12.43 -13.39 -1.91
N ASP A 262 -11.87 -13.63 -0.72
CA ASP A 262 -10.56 -14.26 -0.58
C ASP A 262 -10.52 -15.68 -1.18
N GLY A 263 -11.62 -16.45 -1.04
CA GLY A 263 -11.77 -17.74 -1.72
C GLY A 263 -11.76 -17.60 -3.25
N PHE A 264 -12.37 -16.56 -3.80
CA PHE A 264 -12.29 -16.29 -5.24
C PHE A 264 -10.87 -15.88 -5.67
N TYR A 265 -10.14 -15.13 -4.85
CA TYR A 265 -8.72 -14.86 -5.14
C TYR A 265 -7.86 -16.13 -5.10
N GLU A 266 -8.19 -17.12 -4.28
CA GLU A 266 -7.55 -18.44 -4.31
C GLU A 266 -7.78 -19.13 -5.66
N GLU A 267 -9.00 -19.07 -6.20
CA GLU A 267 -9.32 -19.59 -7.53
C GLU A 267 -8.53 -18.84 -8.62
N VAL A 268 -8.39 -17.51 -8.54
CA VAL A 268 -7.52 -16.75 -9.47
C VAL A 268 -6.07 -17.23 -9.40
N GLN A 269 -5.54 -17.49 -8.21
CA GLN A 269 -4.18 -18.04 -8.07
C GLN A 269 -4.06 -19.43 -8.69
N ALA A 270 -5.10 -20.27 -8.59
CA ALA A 270 -5.14 -21.58 -9.24
C ALA A 270 -5.14 -21.49 -10.77
N LEU A 271 -5.63 -20.39 -11.34
CA LEU A 271 -5.54 -20.07 -12.77
C LEU A 271 -4.16 -19.54 -13.21
N GLY A 272 -3.20 -19.40 -12.29
CA GLY A 272 -1.89 -18.79 -12.56
C GLY A 272 -1.89 -17.27 -12.45
N GLY A 273 -2.95 -16.67 -11.90
CA GLY A 273 -3.12 -15.22 -11.77
C GLY A 273 -2.48 -14.60 -10.54
N GLN A 274 -1.44 -15.20 -9.95
CA GLN A 274 -0.87 -14.73 -8.68
C GLN A 274 -0.37 -13.28 -8.72
N ARG A 275 0.09 -12.85 -9.90
CA ARG A 275 0.62 -11.51 -10.17
C ARG A 275 -0.35 -10.57 -10.87
N TRP A 276 -1.53 -11.04 -11.25
CA TRP A 276 -2.54 -10.23 -11.91
C TRP A 276 -3.13 -9.19 -10.95
N ASP A 277 -3.57 -8.05 -11.47
CA ASP A 277 -4.32 -7.04 -10.72
C ASP A 277 -5.54 -7.68 -10.04
N THR A 278 -5.92 -7.17 -8.88
CA THR A 278 -7.11 -7.62 -8.13
C THR A 278 -8.40 -7.65 -8.94
N SER A 279 -8.50 -6.84 -9.99
CA SER A 279 -9.65 -6.83 -10.90
C SER A 279 -9.82 -8.11 -11.74
N SER A 280 -8.83 -9.01 -11.70
CA SER A 280 -8.89 -10.35 -12.31
C SER A 280 -9.92 -11.31 -11.69
N LEU A 281 -10.60 -10.92 -10.60
CA LEU A 281 -11.75 -11.67 -10.05
C LEU A 281 -12.81 -12.00 -11.11
N ILE A 282 -12.95 -11.15 -12.14
CA ILE A 282 -13.85 -11.40 -13.27
C ILE A 282 -13.55 -12.72 -14.00
N GLU A 283 -12.31 -13.20 -14.02
CA GLU A 283 -11.96 -14.48 -14.66
C GLU A 283 -12.58 -15.68 -13.93
N VAL A 284 -12.69 -15.62 -12.60
CA VAL A 284 -13.39 -16.64 -11.81
C VAL A 284 -14.89 -16.58 -12.07
N VAL A 285 -15.46 -15.38 -12.14
CA VAL A 285 -16.89 -15.19 -12.48
C VAL A 285 -17.20 -15.75 -13.89
N ARG A 286 -16.32 -15.48 -14.86
CA ARG A 286 -16.44 -16.01 -16.24
C ARG A 286 -16.33 -17.53 -16.27
N ALA A 287 -15.36 -18.11 -15.58
CA ALA A 287 -15.18 -19.56 -15.51
C ALA A 287 -16.40 -20.30 -14.93
N ASN A 288 -17.10 -19.66 -13.99
CA ASN A 288 -18.28 -20.22 -13.32
C ASN A 288 -19.60 -19.91 -14.05
N SER A 289 -19.60 -19.03 -15.06
CA SER A 289 -20.78 -18.72 -15.85
C SER A 289 -21.05 -19.85 -16.86
N LYS A 290 -22.31 -20.32 -16.91
CA LYS A 290 -22.72 -21.29 -17.93
C LYS A 290 -22.92 -20.56 -19.25
N LYS A 291 -22.33 -21.12 -20.32
CA LYS A 291 -22.61 -20.72 -21.70
C LYS A 291 -24.08 -20.95 -22.06
#